data_AF-M4BTM4-F1
#
_entry.id   AF-M4BTM4-F1
#
_cell.length_a   1.000
_cell.length_b   1.000
_cell.length_c   1.000
_cell.angle_alpha   90.00
_cell.angle_beta   90.00
_cell.angle_gamma   90.00
#
_symmetry.space_group_name_H-M   'P 1'
#
loop_
_entity.id
_entity.type
_entity.pdbx_description
1 polymer ?
#
loop_
_entity_poly.entity_id
_entity_poly.type
_entity_poly.pdbx_seq_one_letter_code
_entity_poly.pdbx_strand_id
1 'polypeptide(L)'
;MRGELQTVQFLVEVLEADVKALDAKERTPRDLAQLKHFRDVAQYLKKRELRDAAWNIAALTWWCDSGSRAPYRFTVLNAVVVSLVYLFFVLPAMPDRRNVMVPHLVWNAITWYFFYRAVTTRPGSAPADDEKYAVAYNEVTEALICGNDDEEDEDKLEESVSVSARAQRECLDRPLCHTCHIQRPLRSKHCRICKTCVPVFDHQ
;
A
#
# COMPACT_ATOMS: atom_id res chain seq x y z
N MET A 1 -11.85 -8.35 20.97
CA MET A 1 -12.48 -7.39 20.04
C MET A 1 -13.78 -6.87 20.65
N ARG A 2 -13.85 -5.57 20.94
CA ARG A 2 -14.96 -4.93 21.68
C ARG A 2 -16.19 -4.55 20.83
N GLY A 3 -16.19 -4.86 19.52
CA GLY A 3 -17.35 -4.60 18.65
C GLY A 3 -17.62 -3.13 18.34
N GLU A 4 -16.67 -2.24 18.63
CA GLU A 4 -16.78 -0.79 18.44
C GLU A 4 -16.83 -0.41 16.95
N LEU A 5 -17.95 0.15 16.51
CA LEU A 5 -18.18 0.56 15.12
C LEU A 5 -17.14 1.58 14.65
N GLN A 6 -16.83 2.58 15.49
CA GLN A 6 -15.91 3.66 15.14
C GLN A 6 -14.51 3.14 14.83
N THR A 7 -14.04 2.19 15.64
CA THR A 7 -12.73 1.55 15.42
C THR A 7 -12.73 0.77 14.12
N VAL A 8 -13.76 -0.04 13.86
CA VAL A 8 -13.86 -0.79 12.59
C VAL A 8 -13.89 0.14 11.40
N GLN A 9 -14.66 1.23 11.48
CA GLN A 9 -14.73 2.23 10.42
C GLN A 9 -13.36 2.87 10.16
N PHE A 10 -12.64 3.26 11.22
CA PHE A 10 -11.29 3.81 11.10
C PHE A 10 -10.31 2.83 10.45
N LEU A 11 -10.28 1.58 10.91
CA LEU A 11 -9.42 0.53 10.36
C LEU A 11 -9.68 0.32 8.85
N VAL A 12 -10.95 0.34 8.47
CA VAL A 12 -11.39 -0.05 7.13
C VAL A 12 -11.32 1.14 6.16
N GLU A 13 -11.50 2.38 6.60
CA GLU A 13 -11.47 3.60 5.76
C GLU A 13 -10.10 4.30 5.72
N VAL A 14 -9.38 4.34 6.85
CA VAL A 14 -8.11 5.07 6.98
C VAL A 14 -6.92 4.14 6.78
N LEU A 15 -6.95 2.97 7.41
CA LEU A 15 -5.84 2.01 7.33
C LEU A 15 -5.97 1.02 6.18
N GLU A 16 -7.06 1.07 5.41
CA GLU A 16 -7.33 0.16 4.28
C GLU A 16 -7.16 -1.32 4.66
N ALA A 17 -7.57 -1.69 5.87
CA ALA A 17 -7.51 -3.07 6.34
C ALA A 17 -8.28 -4.00 5.40
N ASP A 18 -7.70 -5.17 5.13
CA ASP A 18 -8.32 -6.15 4.25
C ASP A 18 -9.56 -6.76 4.90
N VAL A 19 -10.73 -6.40 4.35
CA VAL A 19 -12.04 -6.86 4.81
C VAL A 19 -12.28 -8.34 4.44
N LYS A 20 -11.48 -8.89 3.52
CA LYS A 20 -11.59 -10.29 3.07
C LYS A 20 -10.54 -11.20 3.72
N ALA A 21 -9.70 -10.67 4.60
CA ALA A 21 -8.71 -11.46 5.32
C ALA A 21 -9.39 -12.58 6.12
N LEU A 22 -8.79 -13.77 6.05
CA LEU A 22 -9.31 -14.97 6.71
C LEU A 22 -8.59 -15.19 8.04
N ASP A 23 -9.36 -15.45 9.09
CA ASP A 23 -8.86 -15.93 10.38
C ASP A 23 -8.28 -17.36 10.25
N ALA A 24 -7.60 -17.85 11.29
CA ALA A 24 -7.10 -19.23 11.37
C ALA A 24 -8.21 -20.30 11.23
N LYS A 25 -9.47 -19.90 11.37
CA LYS A 25 -10.66 -20.74 11.13
C LYS A 25 -11.38 -20.43 9.81
N GLU A 26 -10.70 -19.77 8.87
CA GLU A 26 -11.21 -19.38 7.55
C GLU A 26 -12.49 -18.51 7.59
N ARG A 27 -12.62 -17.67 8.62
CA ARG A 27 -13.78 -16.78 8.79
C ARG A 27 -13.42 -15.36 8.42
N THR A 28 -14.35 -14.68 7.77
CA THR A 28 -14.19 -13.26 7.47
C THR A 28 -14.55 -12.38 8.69
N PRO A 29 -14.07 -11.12 8.74
CA PRO A 29 -14.47 -10.15 9.76
C PRO A 29 -16.00 -9.97 9.87
N ARG A 30 -16.72 -10.10 8.75
CA ARG A 30 -18.18 -10.04 8.71
C ARG A 30 -18.80 -11.24 9.43
N ASP A 31 -18.29 -12.43 9.17
CA ASP A 31 -18.78 -13.66 9.81
C ASP A 31 -18.49 -13.64 11.31
N LEU A 32 -17.32 -13.11 11.71
CA LEU A 32 -16.99 -12.88 13.13
C LEU A 32 -17.95 -11.87 13.80
N ALA A 33 -18.30 -10.79 13.11
CA ALA A 33 -19.27 -9.82 13.62
C ALA A 33 -20.67 -10.42 13.78
N GLN A 34 -21.09 -11.29 12.84
CA GLN A 34 -22.36 -12.01 12.92
C GLN A 34 -22.39 -13.01 14.07
N LEU A 35 -21.32 -13.81 14.24
CA LEU A 35 -21.19 -14.78 15.33
C LEU A 35 -21.24 -14.14 16.71
N LYS A 36 -20.67 -12.94 16.85
CA LYS A 36 -20.69 -12.17 18.11
C LYS A 36 -21.89 -11.24 18.25
N HIS A 37 -22.83 -11.29 17.30
CA HIS A 37 -24.05 -10.48 17.26
C HIS A 37 -23.83 -8.95 17.26
N PHE A 38 -22.69 -8.48 16.73
CA PHE A 38 -22.44 -7.05 16.50
C PHE A 38 -23.16 -6.59 15.22
N ARG A 39 -24.47 -6.30 15.34
CA ARG A 39 -25.35 -5.99 14.20
C ARG A 39 -24.90 -4.76 13.41
N ASP A 40 -24.47 -3.70 14.09
CA ASP A 40 -24.07 -2.45 13.44
C ASP A 40 -22.81 -2.64 12.58
N VAL A 41 -21.81 -3.36 13.13
CA VAL A 41 -20.58 -3.71 12.42
C VAL A 41 -20.87 -4.61 11.23
N ALA A 42 -21.70 -5.65 11.41
CA ALA A 42 -22.07 -6.56 10.33
C ALA A 42 -22.85 -5.83 9.21
N GLN A 43 -23.72 -4.89 9.55
CA GLN A 43 -24.46 -4.08 8.58
C GLN A 43 -23.53 -3.13 7.82
N TYR A 44 -22.58 -2.49 8.50
CA TYR A 44 -21.58 -1.63 7.88
C TYR A 44 -20.73 -2.42 6.87
N LEU A 45 -20.17 -3.57 7.29
CA LEU A 45 -19.36 -4.43 6.43
C LEU A 45 -20.14 -4.93 5.20
N LYS A 46 -21.38 -5.38 5.40
CA LYS A 46 -22.28 -5.80 4.30
C LYS A 46 -22.55 -4.67 3.31
N LYS A 47 -22.82 -3.45 3.79
CA LYS A 47 -23.06 -2.28 2.94
C LYS A 47 -21.83 -1.94 2.10
N ARG A 48 -20.63 -2.07 2.68
CA ARG A 48 -19.37 -1.84 1.99
C ARG A 48 -19.12 -2.89 0.91
N GLU A 49 -19.29 -4.18 1.21
CA GLU A 49 -19.14 -5.25 0.22
C GLU A 49 -20.07 -5.07 -0.99
N LEU A 50 -21.33 -4.67 -0.76
CA LEU A 50 -22.28 -4.40 -1.84
C LEU A 50 -21.85 -3.19 -2.68
N ARG A 51 -21.31 -2.14 -2.07
CA ARG A 51 -20.78 -0.97 -2.79
C ARG A 51 -19.57 -1.36 -3.64
N ASP A 52 -18.66 -2.15 -3.08
CA ASP A 52 -17.47 -2.63 -3.79
C ASP A 52 -17.85 -3.58 -4.93
N ALA A 53 -18.82 -4.47 -4.72
CA ALA A 53 -19.38 -5.33 -5.77
C ALA A 53 -20.07 -4.52 -6.87
N ALA A 54 -20.88 -3.50 -6.52
CA ALA A 54 -21.53 -2.63 -7.49
C ALA A 54 -20.50 -1.81 -8.31
N TRP A 55 -19.43 -1.34 -7.67
CA TRP A 55 -18.30 -0.70 -8.35
C TRP A 55 -17.59 -1.66 -9.32
N ASN A 56 -17.42 -2.93 -8.94
CA ASN A 56 -16.81 -3.95 -9.79
C ASN A 56 -17.73 -4.42 -10.93
N ILE A 57 -19.05 -4.38 -10.74
CA ILE A 57 -20.07 -4.76 -11.75
C ILE A 57 -20.29 -3.66 -12.79
N ALA A 58 -19.87 -2.42 -12.53
CA ALA A 58 -19.69 -1.41 -13.58
C ALA A 58 -18.51 -1.83 -14.49
N ALA A 59 -18.71 -2.87 -15.29
CA ALA A 59 -17.73 -3.68 -16.03
C ALA A 59 -16.78 -2.92 -16.99
N LEU A 60 -16.89 -1.59 -17.06
CA LEU A 60 -15.96 -0.70 -17.75
C LEU A 60 -14.87 -0.11 -16.83
N THR A 61 -14.86 -0.41 -15.53
CA THR A 61 -13.91 0.17 -14.55
C THR A 61 -12.96 -0.84 -13.91
N TRP A 62 -12.83 -2.06 -14.46
CA TRP A 62 -11.88 -3.07 -13.95
C TRP A 62 -10.41 -2.55 -13.89
N TRP A 63 -10.05 -1.57 -14.70
CA TRP A 63 -8.75 -0.87 -14.65
C TRP A 63 -8.64 0.26 -13.61
N CYS A 64 -9.69 0.49 -12.80
CA CYS A 64 -9.81 1.61 -11.86
C CYS A 64 -9.61 1.19 -10.40
N ASP A 65 -9.23 -0.07 -10.14
CA ASP A 65 -8.72 -0.43 -8.82
C ASP A 65 -7.45 0.40 -8.56
N SER A 66 -7.48 1.21 -7.49
CA SER A 66 -6.46 2.19 -7.14
C SER A 66 -5.10 1.55 -6.86
N GLY A 67 -5.07 0.24 -6.59
CA GLY A 67 -3.83 -0.55 -6.46
C GLY A 67 -3.34 -1.19 -7.76
N SER A 68 -4.15 -1.22 -8.82
CA SER A 68 -3.81 -1.97 -10.03
C SER A 68 -2.91 -1.16 -10.98
N ARG A 69 -1.81 -1.77 -11.44
CA ARG A 69 -0.97 -1.22 -12.53
C ARG A 69 -1.57 -1.51 -13.92
N ALA A 70 -2.85 -1.90 -13.97
CA ALA A 70 -3.57 -2.22 -15.20
C ALA A 70 -3.60 -1.06 -16.23
N PRO A 71 -3.89 0.20 -15.86
CA PRO A 71 -3.92 1.30 -16.83
C PRO A 71 -2.55 1.55 -17.45
N TYR A 72 -1.48 1.46 -16.65
CA TYR A 72 -0.10 1.54 -17.14
C TYR A 72 0.23 0.42 -18.14
N ARG A 73 -0.14 -0.84 -17.81
CA ARG A 73 0.10 -1.97 -18.71
C ARG A 73 -0.67 -1.83 -20.03
N PHE A 74 -1.90 -1.33 -19.97
CA PHE A 74 -2.72 -1.08 -21.15
C PHE A 74 -2.12 0.00 -22.05
N THR A 75 -1.66 1.13 -21.49
CA THR A 75 -1.05 2.20 -22.28
C THR A 75 0.25 1.78 -22.92
N VAL A 76 1.10 1.02 -22.21
CA VAL A 76 2.33 0.43 -22.77
C VAL A 76 2.00 -0.58 -23.88
N LEU A 77 1.03 -1.47 -23.68
CA LEU A 77 0.60 -2.42 -24.71
C LEU A 77 0.12 -1.70 -25.97
N ASN A 78 -0.74 -0.69 -25.82
CA ASN A 78 -1.24 0.11 -26.94
C ASN A 78 -0.10 0.81 -27.68
N ALA A 79 0.86 1.39 -26.95
CA ALA A 79 2.02 2.06 -27.54
C ALA A 79 2.90 1.10 -28.35
N VAL A 80 3.12 -0.12 -27.86
CA VAL A 80 3.85 -1.16 -28.58
C VAL A 80 3.09 -1.58 -29.84
N VAL A 81 1.79 -1.84 -29.72
CA VAL A 81 0.95 -2.22 -30.88
C VAL A 81 0.96 -1.14 -31.95
N VAL A 82 0.76 0.13 -31.58
CA VAL A 82 0.83 1.26 -32.53
C VAL A 82 2.22 1.35 -33.17
N SER A 83 3.29 1.21 -32.38
CA SER A 83 4.66 1.24 -32.90
C SER A 83 4.93 0.12 -33.90
N LEU A 84 4.42 -1.10 -33.65
CA LEU A 84 4.51 -2.24 -34.58
C LEU A 84 3.71 -1.96 -35.86
N VAL A 85 2.52 -1.37 -35.76
CA VAL A 85 1.72 -0.99 -36.94
C VAL A 85 2.47 0.03 -37.81
N TYR A 86 3.08 1.05 -37.20
CA TYR A 86 3.88 2.04 -37.92
C TYR A 86 5.10 1.39 -38.61
N LEU A 87 5.78 0.46 -37.94
CA LEU A 87 6.96 -0.22 -38.49
C LEU A 87 6.63 -1.17 -39.64
N PHE A 88 5.58 -1.98 -39.50
CA PHE A 88 5.28 -3.06 -40.45
C PHE A 88 4.31 -2.69 -41.57
N PHE A 89 3.44 -1.69 -41.38
CA PHE A 89 2.44 -1.32 -42.38
C PHE A 89 2.70 0.06 -42.97
N VAL A 90 2.99 1.08 -42.15
CA VAL A 90 3.06 2.46 -42.63
C VAL A 90 4.40 2.80 -43.30
N LEU A 91 5.53 2.37 -42.72
CA LEU A 91 6.85 2.54 -43.32
C LEU A 91 6.99 1.90 -44.73
N PRO A 92 6.52 0.66 -44.99
CA PRO A 92 6.56 0.10 -46.33
C PRO A 92 5.55 0.76 -47.29
N ALA A 93 4.38 1.19 -46.81
CA ALA A 93 3.37 1.82 -47.65
C ALA A 93 3.74 3.24 -48.13
N MET A 94 4.51 4.00 -47.35
CA MET A 94 4.87 5.40 -47.66
C MET A 94 6.39 5.65 -47.56
N PRO A 95 7.19 5.21 -48.55
CA PRO A 95 8.64 5.35 -48.50
C PRO A 95 9.12 6.81 -48.59
N ASP A 96 8.39 7.68 -49.30
CA ASP A 96 8.79 9.08 -49.52
C ASP A 96 8.76 9.95 -48.25
N ARG A 97 8.03 9.50 -47.21
CA ARG A 97 7.88 10.24 -45.94
C ARG A 97 8.73 9.67 -44.80
N ARG A 98 9.59 8.69 -45.07
CA ARG A 98 10.44 8.03 -44.05
C ARG A 98 11.24 9.02 -43.21
N ASN A 99 11.73 10.09 -43.81
CA ASN A 99 12.53 11.12 -43.14
C ASN A 99 11.78 11.83 -42.00
N VAL A 100 10.44 11.85 -42.03
CA VAL A 100 9.60 12.41 -40.96
C VAL A 100 9.16 11.32 -39.97
N MET A 101 8.92 10.11 -40.46
CA MET A 101 8.43 8.99 -39.64
C MET A 101 9.51 8.44 -38.70
N VAL A 102 10.76 8.31 -39.16
CA VAL A 102 11.85 7.75 -38.35
C VAL A 102 12.15 8.61 -37.12
N PRO A 103 12.33 9.95 -37.21
CA PRO A 103 12.49 10.79 -36.04
C PRO A 103 11.31 10.74 -35.07
N HIS A 104 10.07 10.64 -35.59
CA HIS A 104 8.88 10.54 -34.75
C HIS A 104 8.88 9.24 -33.91
N LEU A 105 9.26 8.11 -34.50
CA LEU A 105 9.40 6.84 -33.78
C LEU A 105 10.52 6.90 -32.73
N VAL A 106 11.64 7.54 -33.04
CA VAL A 106 12.75 7.75 -32.09
C VAL A 106 12.29 8.60 -30.90
N TRP A 107 11.59 9.71 -31.14
CA TRP A 107 11.07 10.57 -30.07
C TRP A 107 10.03 9.85 -29.20
N ASN A 108 9.19 9.03 -29.83
CA ASN A 108 8.22 8.18 -29.14
C ASN A 108 8.94 7.17 -28.22
N ALA A 109 9.97 6.48 -28.72
CA ALA A 109 10.78 5.56 -27.93
C ALA A 109 11.48 6.25 -26.74
N ILE A 110 12.04 7.44 -26.94
CA ILE A 110 12.66 8.26 -25.88
C ILE A 110 11.62 8.61 -24.80
N THR A 111 10.41 9.02 -25.23
CA THR A 111 9.32 9.38 -24.32
C THR A 111 8.91 8.20 -23.45
N TRP A 112 8.73 7.02 -24.04
CA TRP A 112 8.41 5.80 -23.29
C TRP A 112 9.54 5.35 -22.38
N TYR A 113 10.80 5.56 -22.76
CA TYR A 113 11.95 5.28 -21.90
C TYR A 113 11.92 6.16 -20.64
N PHE A 114 11.71 7.47 -20.79
CA PHE A 114 11.60 8.37 -19.64
C PHE A 114 10.37 8.06 -18.79
N PHE A 115 9.24 7.72 -19.41
CA PHE A 115 8.03 7.30 -18.69
C PHE A 115 8.27 6.00 -17.91
N TYR A 116 8.92 5.01 -18.50
CA TYR A 116 9.33 3.78 -17.83
C TYR A 116 10.22 4.10 -16.62
N ARG A 117 11.26 4.92 -16.81
CA ARG A 117 12.13 5.33 -15.70
C ARG A 117 11.35 6.05 -14.61
N ALA A 118 10.44 6.96 -14.95
CA ALA A 118 9.63 7.68 -13.96
C ALA A 118 8.77 6.72 -13.13
N VAL A 119 8.22 5.66 -13.74
CA VAL A 119 7.38 4.67 -13.04
C VAL A 119 8.20 3.66 -12.23
N THR A 120 9.40 3.27 -12.70
CA THR A 120 10.24 2.29 -12.00
C THR A 120 11.15 2.90 -10.95
N THR A 121 11.49 4.18 -11.08
CA THR A 121 12.32 4.87 -10.10
C THR A 121 11.46 5.19 -8.89
N ARG A 122 11.73 4.52 -7.77
CA ARG A 122 11.06 4.82 -6.50
C ARG A 122 11.49 6.21 -6.04
N PRO A 123 10.60 7.21 -5.92
CA PRO A 123 10.98 8.54 -5.49
C PRO A 123 11.26 8.53 -3.98
N GLY A 124 12.54 8.41 -3.61
CA GLY A 124 13.01 8.67 -2.25
C GLY A 124 12.34 7.88 -1.12
N SER A 125 11.58 6.82 -1.40
CA SER A 125 10.91 6.01 -0.38
C SER A 125 11.94 5.50 0.62
N ALA A 126 11.64 5.59 1.92
CA ALA A 126 12.42 4.87 2.92
C ALA A 126 12.41 3.39 2.47
N PRO A 127 13.57 2.79 2.16
CA PRO A 127 13.58 1.45 1.60
C PRO A 127 12.92 0.54 2.64
N ALA A 128 11.80 -0.08 2.27
CA ALA A 128 11.22 -1.15 3.06
C ALA A 128 12.21 -2.33 3.21
N ASP A 129 13.19 -2.39 2.30
CA ASP A 129 14.30 -3.34 2.28
C ASP A 129 15.47 -2.94 3.20
N ASP A 130 15.44 -1.78 3.88
CA ASP A 130 16.44 -1.48 4.90
C ASP A 130 16.13 -2.31 6.15
N GLU A 131 16.81 -3.46 6.24
CA GLU A 131 16.75 -4.39 7.37
C GLU A 131 16.86 -3.68 8.72
N LYS A 132 17.63 -2.59 8.77
CA LYS A 132 17.80 -1.72 9.94
C LYS A 132 16.48 -1.20 10.52
N TYR A 133 15.55 -0.70 9.69
CA TYR A 133 14.30 -0.12 10.19
C TYR A 133 13.26 -1.19 10.56
N ALA A 134 13.36 -2.37 9.95
CA ALA A 134 12.51 -3.52 10.27
C ALA A 134 12.93 -4.17 11.60
N VAL A 135 14.24 -4.31 11.84
CA VAL A 135 14.77 -4.81 13.12
C VAL A 135 14.37 -3.87 14.26
N ALA A 136 14.56 -2.57 14.09
CA ALA A 136 14.17 -1.58 15.10
C ALA A 136 12.65 -1.56 15.35
N TYR A 137 11.84 -1.80 14.30
CA TYR A 137 10.39 -1.94 14.48
C TYR A 137 10.04 -3.15 15.36
N ASN A 138 10.65 -4.31 15.10
CA ASN A 138 10.37 -5.52 15.85
C ASN A 138 10.81 -5.39 17.31
N GLU A 139 12.01 -4.84 17.56
CA GLU A 139 12.55 -4.61 18.90
C GLU A 139 11.64 -3.70 19.74
N VAL A 140 11.22 -2.56 19.18
CA VAL A 140 10.32 -1.63 19.87
C VAL A 140 8.94 -2.23 20.08
N THR A 141 8.44 -3.00 19.11
CA THR A 141 7.13 -3.66 19.22
C THR A 141 7.15 -4.75 20.29
N GLU A 142 8.19 -5.58 20.34
CA GLU A 142 8.37 -6.62 21.35
C GLU A 142 8.50 -6.02 22.75
N ALA A 143 9.30 -4.97 22.91
CA ALA A 143 9.45 -4.25 24.18
C ALA A 143 8.12 -3.66 24.70
N LEU A 144 7.24 -3.21 23.82
CA LEU A 144 5.91 -2.71 24.19
C LEU A 144 4.91 -3.81 24.54
N ILE A 145 5.05 -5.00 23.92
CA ILE A 145 4.19 -6.14 24.21
C ILE A 145 4.58 -6.74 25.56
N CYS A 146 5.86 -7.09 25.74
CA CYS A 146 6.37 -7.71 26.96
C CYS A 146 6.22 -6.81 28.20
N GLY A 147 6.25 -5.48 28.04
CA GLY A 147 6.05 -4.54 29.14
C GLY A 147 4.61 -4.44 29.66
N ASN A 148 3.62 -5.00 28.95
CA ASN A 148 2.20 -5.03 29.37
C ASN A 148 1.78 -6.38 29.95
N ASP A 149 2.62 -7.40 29.84
CA ASP A 149 2.36 -8.70 30.45
C ASP A 149 2.84 -8.62 31.90
N ASP A 150 1.88 -8.55 32.83
CA ASP A 150 2.10 -8.51 34.27
C ASP A 150 2.80 -9.81 34.74
N GLU A 151 4.12 -9.88 34.64
CA GLU A 151 4.90 -10.96 35.28
C GLU A 151 4.94 -10.72 36.80
N GLU A 152 4.52 -11.73 37.57
CA GLU A 152 4.40 -11.71 39.04
C GLU A 152 5.77 -11.69 39.79
N ASP A 153 6.90 -11.57 39.07
CA ASP A 153 8.26 -11.51 39.63
C ASP A 153 8.70 -10.04 39.79
N GLU A 154 8.78 -9.54 41.03
CA GLU A 154 9.13 -8.13 41.35
C GLU A 154 10.46 -7.66 40.73
N ASP A 155 11.48 -8.51 40.68
CA ASP A 155 12.81 -8.16 40.12
C ASP A 155 12.81 -8.04 38.58
N LYS A 156 11.93 -8.79 37.88
CA LYS A 156 11.80 -8.71 36.42
C LYS A 156 10.85 -7.60 35.97
N LEU A 157 9.91 -7.24 36.85
CA LEU A 157 8.94 -6.17 36.62
C LEU A 157 9.63 -4.80 36.53
N GLU A 158 10.63 -4.52 37.37
CA GLU A 158 11.37 -3.25 37.28
C GLU A 158 12.17 -3.12 35.96
N GLU A 159 12.77 -4.22 35.51
CA GLU A 159 13.52 -4.25 34.24
C GLU A 159 12.57 -4.10 33.04
N SER A 160 11.46 -4.84 33.00
CA SER A 160 10.47 -4.79 31.92
C SER A 160 9.77 -3.43 31.80
N VAL A 161 9.49 -2.76 32.93
CA VAL A 161 8.92 -1.41 32.96
C VAL A 161 9.92 -0.37 32.45
N SER A 162 11.21 -0.52 32.76
CA SER A 162 12.25 0.39 32.25
C SER A 162 12.45 0.25 30.74
N VAL A 163 12.38 -0.97 30.21
CA VAL A 163 12.50 -1.29 28.79
C VAL A 163 11.27 -0.77 28.02
N SER A 164 10.06 -0.96 28.55
CA SER A 164 8.84 -0.45 27.94
C SER A 164 8.78 1.08 27.94
N ALA A 165 9.25 1.74 29.01
CA ALA A 165 9.36 3.20 29.07
C ALA A 165 10.35 3.76 28.04
N ARG A 166 11.47 3.05 27.79
CA ARG A 166 12.41 3.39 26.72
C ARG A 166 11.77 3.22 25.34
N ALA A 167 11.11 2.11 25.09
CA ALA A 167 10.40 1.85 23.83
C ALA A 167 9.30 2.90 23.56
N GLN A 168 8.57 3.32 24.59
CA GLN A 168 7.60 4.42 24.49
C GLN A 168 8.26 5.75 24.08
N ARG A 169 9.43 6.08 24.64
CA ARG A 169 10.18 7.28 24.21
C ARG A 169 10.63 7.18 22.76
N GLU A 170 11.14 6.02 22.34
CA GLU A 170 11.55 5.82 20.95
C GLU A 170 10.36 5.91 19.98
N CYS A 171 9.15 5.50 20.37
CA CYS A 171 7.92 5.72 19.61
C CYS A 171 7.53 7.19 19.48
N LEU A 172 7.76 8.00 20.52
CA LEU A 172 7.48 9.43 20.50
C LEU A 172 8.41 10.17 19.53
N ASP A 173 9.70 9.79 19.51
CA ASP A 173 10.69 10.37 18.61
C ASP A 173 10.54 9.86 17.17
N ARG A 174 10.24 8.57 17.00
CA ARG A 174 10.12 7.88 15.70
C ARG A 174 8.89 6.97 15.68
N PRO A 175 7.74 7.47 15.20
CA PRO A 175 6.51 6.69 15.22
C PRO A 175 6.60 5.45 14.32
N LEU A 176 6.00 4.34 14.76
CA LEU A 176 5.96 3.11 14.00
C LEU A 176 5.00 3.22 12.80
N CYS A 177 5.30 2.51 11.71
CA CYS A 177 4.39 2.37 10.58
C CYS A 177 3.91 0.93 10.44
N HIS A 178 2.72 0.63 10.94
CA HIS A 178 2.14 -0.72 10.83
C HIS A 178 1.88 -1.17 9.39
N THR A 179 1.63 -0.26 8.46
CA THR A 179 1.43 -0.61 7.04
C THR A 179 2.74 -1.01 6.34
N CYS A 180 3.87 -0.45 6.76
CA CYS A 180 5.18 -0.69 6.14
C CYS A 180 6.07 -1.60 6.99
N HIS A 181 5.65 -1.96 8.21
CA HIS A 181 6.42 -2.73 9.18
C HIS A 181 7.84 -2.19 9.42
N ILE A 182 7.95 -0.87 9.54
CA ILE A 182 9.23 -0.17 9.82
C ILE A 182 9.05 0.89 10.89
N GLN A 183 10.12 1.17 11.64
CA GLN A 183 10.22 2.35 12.48
C GLN A 183 10.53 3.54 11.55
N ARG A 184 9.66 4.57 11.57
CA ARG A 184 9.77 5.66 10.60
C ARG A 184 11.06 6.45 10.80
N PRO A 185 11.85 6.73 9.74
CA PRO A 185 12.97 7.64 9.84
C PRO A 185 12.49 9.05 10.22
N LEU A 186 13.39 9.83 10.82
CA LEU A 186 13.08 11.19 11.28
C LEU A 186 12.46 12.02 10.16
N ARG A 187 11.37 12.74 10.50
CA ARG A 187 10.57 13.60 9.59
C ARG A 187 9.81 12.88 8.46
N SER A 188 9.89 11.56 8.37
CA SER A 188 9.12 10.81 7.36
C SER A 188 7.65 10.64 7.72
N LYS A 189 6.81 10.48 6.69
CA LYS A 189 5.38 10.20 6.83
C LYS A 189 4.98 9.06 5.89
N HIS A 190 3.94 8.31 6.25
CA HIS A 190 3.36 7.31 5.36
C HIS A 190 2.50 7.99 4.29
N CYS A 191 2.84 7.81 3.02
CA CYS A 191 2.03 8.30 1.91
C CYS A 191 0.96 7.26 1.59
N ARG A 192 -0.32 7.63 1.73
CA ARG A 192 -1.45 6.75 1.38
C ARG A 192 -1.46 6.36 -0.09
N ILE A 193 -1.03 7.26 -0.98
CA ILE A 193 -1.03 7.02 -2.44
C ILE A 193 0.07 6.02 -2.82
N CYS A 194 1.30 6.24 -2.34
CA CYS A 194 2.43 5.38 -2.64
C CYS A 194 2.50 4.12 -1.77
N LYS A 195 1.62 4.01 -0.75
CA LYS A 195 1.59 2.93 0.27
C LYS A 195 2.95 2.66 0.91
N THR A 196 3.80 3.70 1.00
CA THR A 196 5.18 3.62 1.45
C THR A 196 5.52 4.84 2.30
N CYS A 197 6.44 4.68 3.26
CA CYS A 197 6.98 5.80 4.02
C CYS A 197 7.97 6.62 3.18
N VAL A 198 7.82 7.95 3.20
CA VAL A 198 8.66 8.88 2.43
C VAL A 198 9.27 9.92 3.39
N PRO A 199 10.60 10.15 3.34
CA PRO A 199 11.32 11.08 4.22
C PRO A 199 11.06 12.55 3.93
N VAL A 200 10.81 12.91 2.67
CA VAL A 200 10.44 14.26 2.24
C VAL A 200 9.08 14.19 1.56
N PHE A 201 8.13 14.98 2.03
CA PHE A 201 6.75 14.94 1.56
C PHE A 201 6.62 15.76 0.27
N ASP A 202 6.63 15.10 -0.88
CA ASP A 202 6.47 15.77 -2.19
C ASP A 202 5.01 15.77 -2.71
N HIS A 203 4.06 15.29 -1.91
CA HIS A 203 2.64 15.25 -2.29
C HIS A 203 1.89 16.39 -1.59
N GLN A 204 1.54 17.43 -2.34
CA GLN A 204 0.47 18.38 -1.99
C GLN A 204 -0.90 17.79 -2.31
#